data_AF-A0A0K8R3S3-F1
#
_entry.id   AF-A0A0K8R3S3-F1
#
_cell.length_a   1.000
_cell.length_b   1.000
_cell.length_c   1.000
_cell.angle_alpha   90.00
_cell.angle_beta   90.00
_cell.angle_gamma   90.00
#
_symmetry.space_group_name_H-M   'P 1'
#
loop_
_entity.id
_entity.type
_entity.pdbx_description
1 polymer ?
#
loop_
_entity_poly.entity_id
_entity_poly.type
_entity_poly.pdbx_seq_one_letter_code
_entity_poly.pdbx_strand_id
1 'polypeptide(L)'
;MTAFVDAECSQLMDSLTTSSLPGTSAKDYADFKSRIETFFDDYGTLSRWPCKPPELSPPQCARFGWTCANESMLVCVACKEYLDCEVSSSLGRKLHKECLSRLVSSLEGAHKPCCPWRTAPCPKSYTVMQPVLRKDALSQLRERLETLVAISSAFPVLNTDKILV
;
A
#
# COMPACT_ATOMS: atom_id res chain seq x y z
N MET A 1 -23.88 26.89 -27.26
CA MET A 1 -23.28 27.62 -26.12
C MET A 1 -22.66 26.62 -25.13
N THR A 2 -21.85 25.69 -25.63
CA THR A 2 -21.34 24.52 -24.88
C THR A 2 -19.86 24.24 -25.17
N ALA A 3 -19.19 25.04 -26.02
CA ALA A 3 -17.79 24.86 -26.38
C ALA A 3 -16.80 25.62 -25.46
N PHE A 4 -17.30 26.40 -24.50
CA PHE A 4 -16.45 27.26 -23.65
C PHE A 4 -16.07 26.61 -22.30
N VAL A 5 -16.78 25.56 -21.88
CA VAL A 5 -16.60 24.94 -20.54
C VAL A 5 -15.52 23.85 -20.54
N ASP A 6 -15.20 23.29 -21.72
CA ASP A 6 -14.21 22.20 -21.83
C ASP A 6 -12.75 22.70 -21.76
N ALA A 7 -12.50 23.94 -22.20
CA ALA A 7 -11.14 24.51 -22.24
C ALA A 7 -10.62 24.87 -20.84
N GLU A 8 -11.49 25.36 -19.95
CA GLU A 8 -11.10 25.71 -18.57
C GLU A 8 -10.87 24.45 -17.70
N CYS A 9 -11.60 23.37 -17.96
CA CYS A 9 -11.43 22.10 -17.24
C CYS A 9 -10.12 21.38 -17.62
N SER A 10 -9.68 21.52 -18.87
CA SER A 10 -8.38 21.02 -19.33
C SER A 10 -7.20 21.79 -18.70
N GLN A 11 -7.30 23.12 -18.58
CA GLN A 11 -6.24 23.93 -17.98
C GLN A 11 -6.06 23.71 -16.47
N LEU A 12 -7.16 23.41 -15.76
CA LEU A 12 -7.13 22.99 -14.34
C LEU A 12 -6.48 21.61 -14.15
N MET A 13 -6.64 20.69 -15.12
CA MET A 13 -6.00 19.37 -15.06
C MET A 13 -4.51 19.40 -15.45
N ASP A 14 -4.09 20.24 -16.40
CA ASP A 14 -2.66 20.37 -16.77
C ASP A 14 -1.79 20.91 -15.63
N SER A 15 -2.40 21.69 -14.73
CA SER A 15 -1.78 22.18 -13.49
C SER A 15 -1.56 21.06 -12.45
N LEU A 16 -2.28 19.94 -12.56
CA LEU A 16 -2.12 18.75 -11.71
C LEU A 16 -1.18 17.70 -12.33
N THR A 17 -0.90 17.79 -13.63
CA THR A 17 -0.06 16.83 -14.36
C THR A 17 1.44 17.17 -14.37
N THR A 18 1.86 18.26 -13.74
CA THR A 18 3.29 18.67 -13.69
C THR A 18 3.79 19.10 -12.31
N SER A 19 3.22 18.60 -11.23
CA SER A 19 3.95 18.54 -9.96
C SER A 19 4.51 17.14 -9.76
N SER A 20 5.69 16.88 -10.33
CA SER A 20 6.58 15.89 -9.73
C SER A 20 6.74 16.29 -8.26
N LEU A 21 6.41 15.40 -7.33
CA LEU A 21 6.58 15.70 -5.90
C LEU A 21 8.05 16.08 -5.69
N PRO A 22 8.34 17.27 -5.15
CA PRO A 22 9.71 17.69 -4.94
C PRO A 22 10.35 16.77 -3.89
N GLY A 23 11.37 16.01 -4.31
CA GLY A 23 12.41 15.55 -3.40
C GLY A 23 12.62 14.05 -3.21
N THR A 24 12.00 13.14 -3.96
CA THR A 24 12.29 11.70 -3.80
C THR A 24 12.94 11.08 -5.03
N SER A 25 14.09 10.44 -4.84
CA SER A 25 14.75 9.74 -5.94
C SER A 25 13.98 8.46 -6.30
N ALA A 26 14.06 8.03 -7.56
CA ALA A 26 13.46 6.77 -8.01
C ALA A 26 13.95 5.56 -7.19
N LYS A 27 15.18 5.63 -6.65
CA LYS A 27 15.76 4.60 -5.77
C LYS A 27 15.03 4.52 -4.43
N ASP A 28 14.66 5.66 -3.84
CA ASP A 28 13.97 5.71 -2.55
C ASP A 28 12.56 5.10 -2.64
N TYR A 29 11.86 5.33 -3.76
CA TYR A 29 10.56 4.71 -3.99
C TYR A 29 10.66 3.21 -4.27
N ALA A 30 11.70 2.77 -5.00
CA ALA A 30 11.94 1.36 -5.23
C ALA A 30 12.23 0.60 -3.91
N ASP A 31 13.04 1.19 -3.04
CA ASP A 31 13.32 0.67 -1.69
C ASP A 31 12.07 0.65 -0.79
N PHE A 32 11.19 1.64 -0.89
CA PHE A 32 9.89 1.61 -0.23
C PHE A 32 9.01 0.44 -0.71
N LYS A 33 8.96 0.21 -2.04
CA LYS A 33 8.19 -0.90 -2.62
C LYS A 33 8.73 -2.26 -2.21
N SER A 34 10.05 -2.46 -2.19
CA SER A 34 10.64 -3.74 -1.76
C SER A 34 10.27 -4.09 -0.31
N ARG A 35 10.12 -3.09 0.57
CA ARG A 35 9.60 -3.34 1.92
C ARG A 35 8.15 -3.79 1.92
N ILE A 36 7.29 -3.19 1.08
CA ILE A 36 5.88 -3.59 0.94
C ILE A 36 5.78 -5.05 0.45
N GLU A 37 6.64 -5.46 -0.48
CA GLU A 37 6.63 -6.82 -1.04
C GLU A 37 6.83 -7.90 0.02
N THR A 38 7.54 -7.59 1.12
CA THR A 38 7.74 -8.56 2.22
C THR A 38 6.46 -9.05 2.90
N PHE A 39 5.35 -8.30 2.75
CA PHE A 39 4.05 -8.60 3.34
C PHE A 39 3.21 -9.58 2.49
N PHE A 40 3.64 -9.85 1.26
CA PHE A 40 2.94 -10.73 0.33
C PHE A 40 3.67 -12.07 0.20
N ASP A 41 2.93 -13.11 -0.16
CA ASP A 41 3.51 -14.37 -0.62
C ASP A 41 3.90 -14.32 -2.11
N ASP A 42 4.45 -15.42 -2.60
CA ASP A 42 4.91 -15.58 -3.99
C ASP A 42 3.78 -15.41 -5.02
N TYR A 43 2.52 -15.46 -4.59
CA TYR A 43 1.34 -15.28 -5.43
C TYR A 43 0.77 -13.87 -5.34
N GLY A 44 1.40 -12.97 -4.58
CA GLY A 44 0.91 -11.60 -4.37
C GLY A 44 -0.28 -11.49 -3.42
N THR A 45 -0.52 -12.52 -2.59
CA THR A 45 -1.58 -12.50 -1.57
C THR A 45 -1.05 -11.96 -0.25
N LEU A 46 -1.85 -11.15 0.45
CA LEU A 46 -1.50 -10.58 1.76
C LEU A 46 -1.63 -11.61 2.91
N SER A 47 -1.14 -12.83 2.69
CA SER A 47 -1.24 -13.95 3.63
C SER A 47 -0.29 -13.81 4.82
N ARG A 48 0.83 -13.09 4.66
CA ARG A 48 1.82 -12.87 5.71
C ARG A 48 1.49 -11.72 6.66
N TRP A 49 0.44 -10.95 6.40
CA TRP A 49 0.02 -9.84 7.26
C TRP A 49 -1.51 -9.71 7.34
N PRO A 50 -2.22 -10.78 7.74
CA PRO A 50 -3.66 -10.81 7.69
C PRO A 50 -4.29 -9.98 8.82
N CYS A 51 -5.53 -9.55 8.58
CA CYS A 51 -6.43 -8.98 9.60
C CYS A 51 -5.91 -7.72 10.31
N LYS A 52 -4.94 -7.02 9.74
CA LYS A 52 -4.43 -5.76 10.31
C LYS A 52 -5.30 -4.57 9.88
N PRO A 53 -5.56 -3.61 10.79
CA PRO A 53 -6.33 -2.42 10.46
C PRO A 53 -5.54 -1.50 9.51
N PRO A 54 -6.20 -0.54 8.83
CA PRO A 54 -5.56 0.33 7.83
C PRO A 54 -4.32 1.08 8.33
N GLU A 55 -4.29 1.44 9.61
CA GLU A 55 -3.16 2.12 10.26
C GLU A 55 -1.91 1.24 10.35
N LEU A 56 -2.06 -0.08 10.24
CA LEU A 56 -1.00 -1.10 10.18
C LEU A 56 -0.92 -1.75 8.80
N SER A 57 -1.45 -1.10 7.76
CA SER A 57 -1.31 -1.59 6.39
C SER A 57 0.16 -1.63 5.95
N PRO A 58 0.55 -2.52 5.02
CA PRO A 58 1.93 -2.64 4.54
C PRO A 58 2.58 -1.31 4.14
N PRO A 59 1.90 -0.38 3.44
CA PRO A 59 2.47 0.93 3.14
C PRO A 59 2.75 1.78 4.39
N GLN A 60 1.89 1.73 5.41
CA GLN A 60 2.13 2.45 6.68
C GLN A 60 3.34 1.89 7.42
N CYS A 61 3.47 0.57 7.48
CA CYS A 61 4.64 -0.08 8.08
C CYS A 61 5.92 0.25 7.30
N ALA A 62 5.91 0.04 5.98
CA ALA A 62 7.05 0.30 5.11
C ALA A 62 7.51 1.77 5.15
N ARG A 63 6.59 2.72 5.37
CA ARG A 63 6.92 4.14 5.51
C ARG A 63 7.93 4.42 6.64
N PHE A 64 7.88 3.66 7.71
CA PHE A 64 8.78 3.76 8.86
C PHE A 64 9.90 2.70 8.83
N GLY A 65 10.23 2.15 7.66
CA GLY A 65 11.36 1.23 7.52
C GLY A 65 11.10 -0.20 8.00
N TRP A 66 9.85 -0.56 8.25
CA TRP A 66 9.47 -1.90 8.67
C TRP A 66 9.27 -2.85 7.48
N THR A 67 9.71 -4.09 7.65
CA THR A 67 9.39 -5.24 6.80
C THR A 67 8.69 -6.32 7.61
N CYS A 68 7.90 -7.16 6.93
CA CYS A 68 7.22 -8.29 7.55
C CYS A 68 8.22 -9.38 7.95
N ALA A 69 8.36 -9.66 9.25
CA ALA A 69 9.13 -10.81 9.73
C ALA A 69 8.26 -12.08 9.79
N ASN A 70 7.02 -11.94 10.29
CA ASN A 70 5.99 -12.98 10.34
C ASN A 70 4.58 -12.33 10.45
N GLU A 71 3.52 -13.12 10.67
CA GLU A 71 2.11 -12.71 10.66
C GLU A 71 1.73 -11.58 11.63
N SER A 72 2.51 -11.37 12.69
CA SER A 72 2.29 -10.33 13.70
C SER A 72 3.54 -9.54 14.03
N MET A 73 4.68 -9.80 13.42
CA MET A 73 5.94 -9.17 13.78
C MET A 73 6.57 -8.41 12.61
N LEU A 74 7.00 -7.19 12.89
CA LEU A 74 7.79 -6.35 12.00
C LEU A 74 9.27 -6.41 12.39
N VAL A 75 10.14 -6.22 11.41
CA VAL A 75 11.59 -5.99 11.63
C VAL A 75 12.04 -4.76 10.86
N CYS A 76 12.82 -3.89 11.52
CA CYS A 76 13.34 -2.69 10.90
C CYS A 76 14.54 -3.02 9.98
N VAL A 77 14.51 -2.51 8.75
CA VAL A 77 15.58 -2.76 7.77
C VAL A 77 16.95 -2.24 8.21
N ALA A 78 16.99 -1.15 8.99
CA ALA A 78 18.24 -0.50 9.41
C ALA A 78 18.72 -0.98 10.78
N CYS A 79 17.91 -0.80 11.83
CA CYS A 79 18.35 -1.08 13.20
C CYS A 79 18.10 -2.53 13.67
N LYS A 80 17.42 -3.34 12.84
CA LYS A 80 17.07 -4.75 13.13
C LYS A 80 16.29 -4.93 14.43
N GLU A 81 15.55 -3.89 14.84
CA GLU A 81 14.62 -4.00 15.96
C GLU A 81 13.36 -4.72 15.52
N TYR A 82 12.74 -5.46 16.44
CA TYR A 82 11.48 -6.15 16.19
C TYR A 82 10.33 -5.43 16.89
N LEU A 83 9.17 -5.41 16.23
CA LEU A 83 7.94 -4.86 16.80
C LEU A 83 6.82 -5.88 16.69
N ASP A 84 6.32 -6.32 17.84
CA ASP A 84 5.13 -7.15 17.94
C ASP A 84 3.88 -6.29 17.71
N CYS A 85 3.06 -6.72 16.75
CA CYS A 85 1.85 -6.07 16.29
C CYS A 85 0.60 -6.89 16.60
N GLU A 86 0.67 -7.85 17.52
CA GLU A 86 -0.48 -8.57 18.01
C GLU A 86 -1.25 -7.74 19.05
N VAL A 87 -2.56 -7.58 18.83
CA VAL A 87 -3.47 -6.96 19.79
C VAL A 87 -4.54 -8.00 20.10
N SER A 88 -4.66 -8.38 21.37
CA SER A 88 -5.56 -9.44 21.78
C SER A 88 -7.02 -9.11 21.44
N SER A 89 -7.69 -10.04 20.76
CA SER A 89 -9.10 -9.95 20.39
C SER A 89 -10.07 -10.07 21.56
N SER A 90 -9.59 -10.55 22.72
CA SER A 90 -10.38 -10.65 23.96
C SER A 90 -10.54 -9.31 24.68
N LEU A 91 -9.78 -8.28 24.28
CA LEU A 91 -9.87 -6.95 24.87
C LEU A 91 -11.21 -6.28 24.53
N GLY A 92 -11.81 -5.66 25.55
CA GLY A 92 -12.96 -4.77 25.32
C GLY A 92 -12.60 -3.64 24.36
N ARG A 93 -13.58 -3.19 23.55
CA ARG A 93 -13.41 -2.22 22.45
C ARG A 93 -12.54 -1.00 22.81
N LYS A 94 -12.73 -0.43 24.01
CA LYS A 94 -11.98 0.75 24.47
C LYS A 94 -10.49 0.44 24.64
N LEU A 95 -10.16 -0.64 25.34
CA LEU A 95 -8.78 -1.08 25.55
C LEU A 95 -8.13 -1.50 24.24
N HIS A 96 -8.86 -2.22 23.39
CA HIS A 96 -8.38 -2.59 22.05
C HIS A 96 -7.96 -1.36 21.24
N LYS A 97 -8.79 -0.30 21.22
CA LYS A 97 -8.47 0.96 20.53
C LYS A 97 -7.25 1.66 21.13
N GLU A 98 -7.09 1.64 22.45
CA GLU A 98 -5.95 2.23 23.13
C GLU A 98 -4.64 1.47 22.81
N CYS A 99 -4.66 0.14 22.89
CA CYS A 99 -3.55 -0.72 22.52
C CYS A 99 -3.16 -0.49 21.04
N LEU A 100 -4.13 -0.45 20.14
CA LEU A 100 -3.89 -0.16 18.73
C LEU A 100 -3.26 1.23 18.54
N SER A 101 -3.75 2.27 19.22
CA SER A 101 -3.16 3.61 19.14
C SER A 101 -1.71 3.64 19.61
N ARG A 102 -1.38 2.91 20.68
CA ARG A 102 0.00 2.78 21.17
C ARG A 102 0.87 2.03 20.15
N LEU A 103 0.36 0.95 19.58
CA LEU A 103 1.05 0.18 18.55
C LEU A 103 1.31 0.99 17.28
N VAL A 104 0.35 1.78 16.81
CA VAL A 104 0.54 2.70 15.67
C VAL A 104 1.62 3.74 15.99
N SER A 105 1.67 4.25 17.22
CA SER A 105 2.73 5.17 17.67
C SER A 105 4.11 4.48 17.72
N SER A 106 4.13 3.18 18.03
CA SER A 106 5.34 2.36 18.03
C SER A 106 5.94 2.18 16.64
N LEU A 107 5.19 2.34 15.55
CA LEU A 107 5.77 2.33 14.19
C LEU A 107 6.87 3.40 14.03
N GLU A 108 6.71 4.56 14.66
CA GLU A 108 7.72 5.63 14.64
C GLU A 108 8.71 5.49 15.80
N GLY A 109 8.21 5.07 16.96
CA GLY A 109 8.93 5.11 18.23
C GLY A 109 9.73 3.87 18.61
N ALA A 110 9.43 2.68 18.07
CA ALA A 110 9.97 1.40 18.54
C ALA A 110 11.24 0.95 17.80
N HIS A 111 12.10 1.89 17.42
CA HIS A 111 13.42 1.57 16.85
C HIS A 111 14.53 1.59 17.91
N LYS A 112 15.77 1.21 17.56
CA LYS A 112 16.91 1.50 18.43
C LYS A 112 17.23 3.01 18.44
N PRO A 113 17.94 3.54 19.45
CA PRO A 113 18.50 4.89 19.41
C PRO A 113 19.30 5.10 18.11
N CYS A 114 19.23 6.32 17.56
CA CYS A 114 19.92 6.72 16.32
C CYS A 114 19.49 5.98 15.03
N CYS A 115 18.40 5.18 15.05
CA CYS A 115 17.84 4.64 13.82
C CYS A 115 17.32 5.78 12.92
N PRO A 116 17.69 5.83 11.63
CA PRO A 116 17.28 6.90 10.72
C PRO A 116 15.76 6.98 10.53
N TRP A 117 15.06 5.84 10.64
CA TRP A 117 13.61 5.78 10.47
C TRP A 117 12.81 6.49 11.56
N ARG A 118 13.45 6.83 12.70
CA ARG A 118 12.84 7.68 13.74
C ARG A 118 12.65 9.13 13.28
N THR A 119 13.46 9.62 12.35
CA THR A 119 13.51 11.04 11.98
C THR A 119 13.28 11.27 10.49
N ALA A 120 13.51 10.25 9.66
CA ALA A 120 13.38 10.33 8.21
C ALA A 120 12.46 9.21 7.66
N PRO A 121 11.16 9.19 8.02
CA PRO A 121 10.21 8.29 7.38
C PRO A 121 10.01 8.65 5.91
N CYS A 122 9.56 7.71 5.09
CA CYS A 122 9.15 8.01 3.72
C CYS A 122 8.01 9.05 3.71
N PRO A 123 7.86 9.81 2.61
CA PRO A 123 6.74 10.74 2.47
C PRO A 123 5.39 10.05 2.63
N LYS A 124 4.41 10.75 3.23
CA LYS A 124 3.04 10.22 3.37
C LYS A 124 2.38 9.94 2.02
N SER A 125 2.79 10.62 0.96
CA SER A 125 2.32 10.36 -0.41
C SER A 125 2.64 8.96 -0.91
N TYR A 126 3.63 8.28 -0.33
CA TYR A 126 3.96 6.90 -0.70
C TYR A 126 2.91 5.90 -0.22
N THR A 127 2.15 6.23 0.82
CA THR A 127 1.14 5.32 1.41
C THR A 127 -0.22 5.42 0.73
N VAL A 128 -0.36 6.29 -0.26
CA VAL A 128 -1.60 6.47 -1.02
C VAL A 128 -1.40 5.97 -2.45
N MET A 129 -2.44 5.35 -2.98
CA MET A 129 -2.49 5.01 -4.40
C MET A 129 -2.39 6.30 -5.20
N GLN A 130 -1.42 6.37 -6.11
CA GLN A 130 -1.29 7.51 -6.99
C GLN A 130 -2.46 7.51 -7.98
N PRO A 131 -3.12 8.67 -8.21
CA PRO A 131 -4.16 8.78 -9.21
C PRO A 131 -3.61 8.37 -10.59
N VAL A 132 -4.30 7.46 -11.26
CA VAL A 132 -4.03 7.12 -12.66
C VAL A 132 -4.99 7.92 -13.53
N LEU A 133 -4.49 8.57 -14.58
CA LEU A 133 -5.36 9.27 -15.52
C LEU A 133 -6.32 8.27 -16.17
N ARG A 134 -7.59 8.67 -16.36
CA ARG A 134 -8.62 7.81 -16.95
C ARG A 134 -8.17 7.16 -18.26
N LYS A 135 -7.51 7.92 -19.14
CA LYS A 135 -6.99 7.43 -20.42
C LYS A 135 -5.97 6.29 -20.22
N ASP A 136 -5.08 6.42 -19.25
CA ASP A 136 -4.00 5.47 -19.00
C ASP A 136 -4.57 4.21 -18.33
N ALA A 137 -5.50 4.38 -17.38
CA ALA A 137 -6.21 3.27 -16.76
C ALA A 137 -6.98 2.43 -17.79
N LEU A 138 -7.69 3.09 -18.73
CA LEU A 138 -8.39 2.40 -19.82
C LEU A 138 -7.43 1.68 -20.78
N SER A 139 -6.28 2.29 -21.07
CA SER A 139 -5.24 1.68 -21.90
C SER A 139 -4.69 0.41 -21.24
N GLN A 140 -4.31 0.48 -19.97
CA GLN A 140 -3.77 -0.66 -19.21
C GLN A 140 -4.80 -1.78 -19.05
N LEU A 141 -6.08 -1.43 -18.85
CA LEU A 141 -7.16 -2.42 -18.82
C LEU A 141 -7.29 -3.14 -20.16
N ARG A 142 -7.26 -2.39 -21.28
CA ARG A 142 -7.33 -2.97 -22.62
C ARG A 142 -6.19 -3.95 -22.87
N GLU A 143 -4.95 -3.58 -22.55
CA GLU A 143 -3.77 -4.44 -22.71
C GLU A 143 -3.91 -5.76 -21.92
N ARG A 144 -4.40 -5.67 -20.67
CA ARG A 144 -4.67 -6.85 -19.84
C ARG A 144 -5.77 -7.72 -20.42
N LEU A 145 -6.84 -7.13 -20.96
CA LEU A 145 -7.92 -7.86 -21.63
C LEU A 145 -7.43 -8.56 -22.89
N GLU A 146 -6.63 -7.90 -23.72
CA GLU A 146 -6.04 -8.50 -24.93
C GLU A 146 -5.16 -9.70 -24.58
N THR A 147 -4.36 -9.59 -23.52
CA THR A 147 -3.56 -10.71 -22.98
C THR A 147 -4.45 -11.86 -22.49
N LEU A 148 -5.56 -11.56 -21.81
CA LEU A 148 -6.51 -12.57 -21.34
C LEU A 148 -7.25 -13.25 -22.51
N VAL A 149 -7.62 -12.50 -23.54
CA VAL A 149 -8.29 -13.04 -24.73
C VAL A 149 -7.41 -14.08 -25.42
N ALA A 150 -6.09 -13.84 -25.50
CA ALA A 150 -5.14 -14.79 -26.08
C ALA A 150 -5.12 -16.17 -25.40
N ILE A 151 -5.49 -16.24 -24.11
CA ILE A 151 -5.58 -17.49 -23.34
C ILE A 151 -7.01 -17.88 -22.98
N SER A 152 -8.02 -17.27 -23.62
CA SER A 152 -9.43 -17.44 -23.26
C SER A 152 -9.92 -18.89 -23.28
N SER A 153 -9.43 -19.69 -24.23
CA SER A 153 -9.76 -21.12 -24.34
C SER A 153 -9.14 -21.98 -23.23
N ALA A 154 -8.13 -21.47 -22.51
CA ALA A 154 -7.48 -22.17 -21.41
C ALA A 154 -8.10 -21.81 -20.04
N PHE A 155 -9.06 -20.89 -19.98
CA PHE A 155 -9.71 -20.56 -18.73
C PHE A 155 -10.58 -21.72 -18.22
N PRO A 156 -10.58 -21.96 -16.90
CA PRO A 156 -11.48 -22.94 -16.31
C PRO A 156 -12.93 -22.53 -16.55
N VAL A 157 -13.77 -23.50 -16.90
CA VAL A 157 -15.22 -23.27 -17.06
C VAL A 157 -15.80 -22.88 -15.70
N LEU A 158 -16.26 -21.64 -15.58
CA LEU A 158 -16.95 -21.17 -14.38
C LEU A 158 -18.38 -21.71 -14.41
N ASN A 159 -18.69 -22.66 -13.53
CA ASN A 159 -20.07 -23.10 -13.31
C ASN A 159 -20.76 -22.09 -12.37
N THR A 160 -21.61 -21.23 -12.95
CA THR A 160 -22.33 -20.17 -12.23
C THR A 160 -23.39 -20.69 -11.26
N ASP A 161 -23.86 -21.93 -11.44
CA ASP A 161 -24.86 -22.56 -10.56
C ASP A 161 -24.28 -22.92 -9.18
N LYS A 162 -22.95 -22.94 -9.05
CA LYS A 162 -22.23 -23.19 -7.78
C LYS A 162 -21.72 -21.94 -7.07
N ILE A 163 -21.91 -20.75 -7.66
CA ILE A 163 -21.39 -19.47 -7.14
C ILE A 163 -22.47 -18.69 -6.38
N LEU A 164 -23.75 -18.98 -6.63
CA LEU A 164 -24.89 -18.41 -5.89
C LEU A 164 -25.26 -19.34 -4.72
N VAL A 165 -24.59 -19.18 -3.58
CA VAL A 165 -25.04 -19.69 -2.27
C VAL A 165 -25.19 -18.52 -1.32
#